data_AF-A0A7Y0E0A2-F1
#
_entry.id   AF-A0A7Y0E0A2-F1
#
_cell.length_a   1.000
_cell.length_b   1.000
_cell.length_c   1.000
_cell.angle_alpha   90.00
_cell.angle_beta   90.00
_cell.angle_gamma   90.00
#
_symmetry.space_group_name_H-M   'P 1'
#
loop_
_entity.id
_entity.type
_entity.pdbx_description
1 polymer ?
#
loop_
_entity_poly.entity_id
_entity_poly.type
_entity_poly.pdbx_seq_one_letter_code
_entity_poly.pdbx_strand_id
1 'polypeptide(L)'
;MTKRAATAGSILLLGAMLTGTIFPSGIAMLPSGTAAAQTFIEGTEDLPLAPDLIQAAEAGMVFDSPSGRILETFATGATDRDSVLSFYAETLPSLGWKQLSPSLFQREGERLALDFFGADGALSVRFTLAPE
;
A
#
# COMPACT_ATOMS: atom_id res chain seq x y z
N MET A 1 30.53 62.42 -4.98
CA MET A 1 30.78 63.17 -6.23
C MET A 1 29.66 62.82 -7.20
N THR A 2 28.98 63.85 -7.71
CA THR A 2 28.22 63.88 -8.98
C THR A 2 27.10 62.86 -9.18
N LYS A 3 25.84 63.24 -8.90
CA LYS A 3 24.91 63.97 -9.78
C LYS A 3 24.55 63.19 -11.05
N ARG A 4 23.24 62.97 -11.26
CA ARG A 4 22.40 63.34 -12.44
C ARG A 4 21.25 62.33 -12.58
N ALA A 5 20.01 62.77 -12.31
CA ALA A 5 19.05 63.32 -13.29
C ALA A 5 18.25 62.16 -13.94
N ALA A 6 16.97 61.96 -13.59
CA ALA A 6 15.81 62.72 -14.05
C ALA A 6 15.77 62.84 -15.58
N THR A 7 14.78 62.21 -16.21
CA THR A 7 14.03 62.59 -17.44
C THR A 7 13.06 61.43 -17.72
N ALA A 8 11.75 61.63 -17.52
CA ALA A 8 10.75 61.85 -18.58
C ALA A 8 10.69 60.69 -19.59
N GLY A 9 9.55 60.19 -20.01
CA GLY A 9 8.22 60.74 -20.08
C GLY A 9 7.52 59.90 -21.15
N SER A 10 6.21 59.74 -20.98
CA SER A 10 5.23 59.07 -21.83
C SER A 10 5.59 58.91 -23.32
N ILE A 11 5.29 57.75 -23.90
CA ILE A 11 4.51 57.67 -25.15
C ILE A 11 3.70 56.37 -25.16
N LEU A 12 2.49 56.57 -25.64
CA LEU A 12 1.30 55.77 -25.68
C LEU A 12 1.28 54.87 -26.93
N LEU A 13 0.50 53.78 -26.81
CA LEU A 13 -0.33 53.11 -27.83
C LEU A 13 0.20 51.93 -28.65
N LEU A 14 -0.55 50.84 -28.44
CA LEU A 14 -1.09 49.86 -29.38
C LEU A 14 -0.15 48.92 -30.12
N GLY A 15 -0.27 47.64 -29.80
CA GLY A 15 0.24 46.56 -30.64
C GLY A 15 -0.24 45.19 -30.19
N ALA A 16 -1.48 44.86 -30.55
CA ALA A 16 -2.00 43.53 -30.89
C ALA A 16 -1.83 42.35 -29.90
N MET A 17 -2.99 41.80 -29.54
CA MET A 17 -3.17 40.42 -29.09
C MET A 17 -2.41 39.41 -29.95
N LEU A 18 -1.64 38.56 -29.30
CA LEU A 18 -1.40 37.18 -29.73
C LEU A 18 -1.45 36.31 -28.46
N THR A 19 -2.60 35.67 -28.26
CA THR A 19 -2.75 34.55 -27.32
C THR A 19 -1.77 33.46 -27.73
N GLY A 20 -0.73 33.29 -26.94
CA GLY A 20 0.14 32.13 -26.97
C GLY A 20 0.18 31.54 -25.57
N THR A 21 -0.80 30.70 -25.24
CA THR A 21 -0.76 29.84 -24.05
C THR A 21 0.37 28.83 -24.24
N ILE A 22 1.53 29.11 -23.64
CA ILE A 22 2.61 28.15 -23.50
C ILE A 22 2.27 27.34 -22.24
N PHE A 23 1.64 26.19 -22.41
CA PHE A 23 1.59 25.18 -21.34
C PHE A 23 2.97 24.51 -21.31
N PRO A 24 3.79 24.69 -20.26
CA PRO A 24 5.02 23.91 -20.15
C PRO A 24 4.62 22.45 -19.93
N SER A 25 5.04 21.58 -20.85
CA SER A 25 4.99 20.13 -20.70
C SER A 25 5.69 19.72 -19.40
N GLY A 26 4.90 19.49 -18.35
CA GLY A 26 5.36 18.80 -17.16
C GLY A 26 5.64 17.36 -17.53
N ILE A 27 6.91 16.96 -17.50
CA ILE A 27 7.33 15.56 -17.57
C ILE A 27 6.68 14.87 -16.37
N ALA A 28 5.64 14.08 -16.63
CA ALA A 28 5.05 13.20 -15.64
C ALA A 28 6.10 12.12 -15.32
N MET A 29 6.84 12.33 -14.24
CA MET A 29 7.70 11.33 -13.63
C MET A 29 6.80 10.21 -13.10
N LEU A 30 6.57 9.19 -13.92
CA LEU A 30 5.87 7.98 -13.49
C LEU A 30 6.74 7.34 -12.38
N PRO A 31 6.20 7.12 -11.16
CA PRO A 31 6.93 6.38 -10.15
C PRO A 31 7.18 4.97 -10.70
N SER A 32 8.46 4.63 -10.87
CA SER A 32 8.88 3.25 -11.11
C SER A 32 8.72 2.51 -9.78
N GLY A 33 7.50 2.09 -9.47
CA GLY A 33 7.29 1.06 -8.47
C GLY A 33 7.93 -0.20 -9.00
N THR A 34 9.04 -0.63 -8.39
CA THR A 34 9.57 -1.97 -8.60
C THR A 34 8.44 -2.94 -8.29
N ALA A 35 7.87 -3.55 -9.33
CA ALA A 35 6.92 -4.63 -9.19
C ALA A 35 7.68 -5.84 -8.63
N ALA A 36 7.88 -5.86 -7.30
CA ALA A 36 8.22 -7.08 -6.61
C ALA A 36 7.15 -8.10 -6.99
N ALA A 37 7.58 -9.33 -7.30
CA ALA A 37 6.65 -10.42 -7.56
C ALA A 37 5.80 -10.61 -6.29
N GLN A 38 4.58 -10.07 -6.33
CA GLN A 38 3.62 -10.16 -5.25
C GLN A 38 3.24 -11.64 -5.10
N THR A 39 3.69 -12.22 -3.99
CA THR A 39 3.40 -13.60 -3.62
C THR A 39 2.13 -13.59 -2.78
N PHE A 40 1.26 -14.58 -2.97
CA PHE A 40 0.01 -14.71 -2.22
C PHE A 40 0.11 -15.86 -1.24
N ILE A 41 -0.70 -15.80 -0.18
CA ILE A 41 -0.82 -16.87 0.79
C ILE A 41 -1.54 -18.05 0.13
N GLU A 42 -0.89 -19.21 0.08
CA GLU A 42 -1.47 -20.44 -0.44
C GLU A 42 -2.75 -20.79 0.35
N GLY A 43 -3.80 -21.19 -0.37
CA GLY A 43 -5.13 -21.43 0.19
C GLY A 43 -6.04 -20.20 0.23
N THR A 44 -5.54 -19.02 -0.15
CA THR A 44 -6.33 -17.81 -0.39
C THR A 44 -6.32 -17.44 -1.88
N GLU A 45 -7.34 -16.71 -2.33
CA GLU A 45 -7.42 -16.29 -3.74
C GLU A 45 -6.66 -14.97 -3.99
N ASP A 46 -6.54 -14.12 -2.96
CA ASP A 46 -6.08 -12.75 -3.14
C ASP A 46 -5.39 -12.12 -1.92
N LEU A 47 -5.03 -12.91 -0.89
CA LEU A 47 -4.35 -12.37 0.29
C LEU A 47 -2.84 -12.30 0.05
N PRO A 48 -2.24 -11.10 -0.06
CA PRO A 48 -0.82 -10.97 -0.32
C PRO A 48 0.00 -11.42 0.89
N LEU A 49 1.15 -12.05 0.63
CA LEU A 49 2.15 -12.36 1.64
C LEU A 49 3.04 -11.14 1.86
N ALA A 50 3.18 -10.70 3.12
CA ALA A 50 4.02 -9.55 3.42
C ALA A 50 5.49 -9.80 3.02
N PRO A 51 6.24 -8.77 2.62
CA PRO A 51 7.66 -8.90 2.30
C PRO A 51 8.45 -9.56 3.43
N ASP A 52 9.49 -10.31 3.07
CA ASP A 52 10.38 -11.04 3.97
C ASP A 52 9.72 -12.14 4.81
N LEU A 53 8.41 -12.36 4.67
CA LEU A 53 7.72 -13.56 5.16
C LEU A 53 7.78 -14.68 4.12
N ILE A 54 7.94 -15.90 4.61
CA ILE A 54 7.85 -17.14 3.83
C ILE A 54 6.77 -17.99 4.49
N GLN A 55 5.76 -18.40 3.72
CA GLN A 55 4.73 -19.31 4.21
C GLN A 55 5.34 -20.68 4.54
N ALA A 56 4.97 -21.23 5.69
CA ALA A 56 5.37 -22.56 6.09
C ALA A 56 4.55 -23.59 5.28
N ALA A 57 5.23 -24.30 4.38
CA ALA A 57 4.62 -25.26 3.44
C ALA A 57 3.76 -26.36 4.10
N GLU A 58 4.03 -26.70 5.35
CA GLU A 58 3.33 -27.78 6.08
C GLU A 58 2.37 -27.28 7.17
N ALA A 59 2.21 -25.96 7.32
CA ALA A 59 1.44 -25.37 8.43
C ALA A 59 0.07 -24.79 8.00
N GLY A 60 -0.31 -24.95 6.73
CA GLY A 60 -1.64 -24.59 6.24
C GLY A 60 -2.65 -25.69 6.57
N MET A 61 -3.50 -25.47 7.56
CA MET A 61 -4.68 -26.31 7.83
C MET A 61 -5.92 -25.65 7.25
N VAL A 62 -6.65 -26.40 6.41
CA VAL A 62 -7.96 -26.00 5.89
C VAL A 62 -9.02 -26.91 6.50
N PHE A 63 -10.00 -26.31 7.16
CA PHE A 63 -11.14 -27.01 7.74
C PHE A 63 -12.40 -26.63 6.98
N ASP A 64 -13.01 -27.61 6.31
CA ASP A 64 -14.31 -27.44 5.66
C ASP A 64 -15.44 -27.82 6.63
N SER A 65 -16.46 -26.96 6.74
CA SER A 65 -17.65 -27.19 7.58
C SER A 65 -18.93 -26.71 6.88
N PRO A 66 -20.12 -27.09 7.36
CA PRO A 66 -21.38 -26.54 6.85
C PRO A 66 -21.50 -25.02 7.00
N SER A 67 -20.76 -24.43 7.95
CA SER A 67 -20.76 -22.98 8.21
C SER A 67 -19.76 -22.21 7.33
N GLY A 68 -18.98 -22.92 6.50
CA GLY A 68 -17.96 -22.35 5.62
C GLY A 68 -16.58 -22.96 5.85
N ARG A 69 -15.60 -22.41 5.14
CA ARG A 69 -14.21 -22.87 5.13
C ARG A 69 -13.38 -22.01 6.07
N ILE A 70 -12.60 -22.65 6.93
CA ILE A 70 -11.64 -21.98 7.80
C ILE A 70 -10.23 -22.33 7.31
N LEU A 71 -9.43 -21.32 7.00
CA LEU A 71 -8.01 -21.47 6.68
C LEU A 71 -7.18 -20.95 7.86
N GLU A 72 -6.27 -21.79 8.34
CA GLU A 72 -5.21 -21.40 9.26
C GLU A 72 -3.87 -21.68 8.60
N THR A 73 -2.99 -20.69 8.51
CA THR A 73 -1.65 -20.88 7.96
C THR A 73 -0.63 -19.99 8.65
N PHE A 74 0.64 -20.34 8.55
CA PHE A 74 1.73 -19.65 9.21
C PHE A 74 2.74 -19.15 8.18
N ALA A 75 3.30 -17.97 8.43
CA ALA A 75 4.46 -17.48 7.72
C ALA A 75 5.52 -16.99 8.71
N THR A 76 6.78 -17.21 8.38
CA THR A 76 7.92 -16.81 9.20
C THR A 76 8.90 -15.99 8.40
N GLY A 77 9.55 -15.02 9.03
CA GLY A 77 10.45 -14.13 8.31
C GLY A 77 11.35 -13.28 9.19
N ALA A 78 12.40 -12.74 8.56
CA ALA A 78 13.29 -11.77 9.17
C ALA A 78 12.70 -10.36 9.02
N THR A 79 11.56 -10.13 9.68
CA THR A 79 10.83 -8.85 9.68
C THR A 79 10.34 -8.54 11.09
N ASP A 80 9.76 -7.36 11.27
CA ASP A 80 9.17 -6.90 12.54
C ASP A 80 7.64 -6.80 12.43
N ARG A 81 6.98 -6.76 13.60
CA ARG A 81 5.52 -6.72 13.66
C ARG A 81 4.94 -5.48 13.00
N ASP A 82 5.53 -4.31 13.22
CA ASP A 82 4.98 -3.03 12.77
C ASP A 82 5.06 -2.91 11.24
N SER A 83 6.11 -3.43 10.63
CA SER A 83 6.27 -3.56 9.18
C SER A 83 5.16 -4.42 8.57
N VAL A 84 4.85 -5.57 9.16
CA VAL A 84 3.77 -6.47 8.68
C VAL A 84 2.38 -5.82 8.86
N LEU A 85 2.14 -5.20 10.01
CA LEU A 85 0.87 -4.50 10.27
C LEU A 85 0.65 -3.34 9.30
N SER A 86 1.70 -2.53 9.05
CA SER A 86 1.64 -1.40 8.12
C SER A 86 1.36 -1.87 6.70
N PHE A 87 2.05 -2.93 6.27
CA PHE A 87 1.80 -3.57 4.97
C PHE A 87 0.34 -3.95 4.79
N TYR A 88 -0.27 -4.65 5.75
CA TYR A 88 -1.68 -5.06 5.64
C TYR A 88 -2.67 -3.90 5.78
N ALA A 89 -2.35 -2.89 6.59
CA ALA A 89 -3.15 -1.67 6.68
C ALA A 89 -3.19 -0.88 5.37
N GLU A 90 -2.11 -0.91 4.59
CA GLU A 90 -2.01 -0.21 3.29
C GLU A 90 -2.60 -1.02 2.13
N THR A 91 -2.39 -2.35 2.13
CA THR A 91 -2.74 -3.21 1.00
C THR A 91 -4.19 -3.69 1.03
N LEU A 92 -4.67 -4.16 2.19
CA LEU A 92 -5.98 -4.82 2.31
C LEU A 92 -7.18 -3.91 1.98
N PRO A 93 -7.19 -2.60 2.30
CA PRO A 93 -8.30 -1.72 1.92
C PRO A 93 -8.55 -1.65 0.42
N SER A 94 -7.49 -1.72 -0.39
CA SER A 94 -7.60 -1.73 -1.86
C SER A 94 -8.24 -3.01 -2.41
N LEU A 95 -8.25 -4.07 -1.60
CA LEU A 95 -8.85 -5.38 -1.88
C LEU A 95 -10.24 -5.54 -1.24
N GLY A 96 -10.81 -4.44 -0.70
CA GLY A 96 -12.15 -4.42 -0.10
C GLY A 96 -12.22 -4.86 1.36
N TRP A 97 -11.09 -5.14 2.01
CA TRP A 97 -11.06 -5.44 3.43
C TRP A 97 -11.22 -4.17 4.27
N LYS A 98 -12.13 -4.24 5.25
CA LYS A 98 -12.29 -3.23 6.28
C LYS A 98 -11.44 -3.59 7.48
N GLN A 99 -10.56 -2.69 7.88
CA GLN A 99 -9.80 -2.84 9.12
C GLN A 99 -10.71 -2.61 10.35
N LEU A 100 -10.76 -3.58 11.25
CA LEU A 100 -11.47 -3.52 12.53
C LEU A 100 -10.51 -3.20 13.69
N SER A 101 -9.29 -3.72 13.62
CA SER A 101 -8.16 -3.40 14.49
C SER A 101 -6.84 -3.57 13.70
N PRO A 102 -5.67 -3.20 14.23
CA PRO A 102 -4.40 -3.39 13.52
C PRO A 102 -4.20 -4.80 12.94
N SER A 103 -4.67 -5.83 13.64
CA SER A 103 -4.51 -7.24 13.28
C SER A 103 -5.82 -7.96 12.95
N LEU A 104 -6.91 -7.22 12.71
CA LEU A 104 -8.22 -7.80 12.43
C LEU A 104 -8.91 -7.06 11.28
N PHE A 105 -9.34 -7.81 10.27
CA PHE A 105 -9.96 -7.29 9.06
C PHE A 105 -11.22 -8.09 8.72
N GLN A 106 -12.12 -7.47 7.96
CA GLN A 106 -13.38 -8.07 7.54
C GLN A 106 -13.71 -7.72 6.08
N ARG A 107 -14.19 -8.69 5.31
CA ARG A 107 -14.64 -8.51 3.93
C ARG A 107 -15.74 -9.51 3.60
N GLU A 108 -16.87 -9.06 3.05
CA GLU A 108 -17.90 -9.94 2.47
C GLU A 108 -18.38 -11.10 3.39
N GLY A 109 -18.44 -10.88 4.71
CA GLY A 109 -18.82 -11.93 5.68
C GLY A 109 -17.67 -12.88 6.04
N GLU A 110 -16.44 -12.57 5.65
CA GLU A 110 -15.21 -13.20 6.09
C GLU A 110 -14.46 -12.30 7.09
N ARG A 111 -13.68 -12.93 7.95
CA ARG A 111 -12.82 -12.29 8.94
C ARG A 111 -11.40 -12.85 8.80
N LEU A 112 -10.44 -11.94 8.70
CA LEU A 112 -9.02 -12.23 8.72
C LEU A 112 -8.42 -11.75 10.04
N ALA A 113 -7.81 -12.66 10.79
CA ALA A 113 -7.06 -12.37 12.01
C ALA A 113 -5.57 -12.67 11.82
N LEU A 114 -4.72 -11.79 12.36
CA LEU A 114 -3.27 -11.94 12.39
C LEU A 114 -2.80 -12.11 13.84
N ASP A 115 -2.25 -13.28 14.17
CA ASP A 115 -1.58 -13.51 15.46
C ASP A 115 -0.06 -13.51 15.27
N PHE A 116 0.65 -12.81 16.14
CA PHE A 116 2.10 -12.62 16.04
C PHE A 116 2.84 -13.33 17.17
N PHE A 117 3.87 -14.10 16.81
CA PHE A 117 4.73 -14.85 17.72
C PHE A 117 6.21 -14.57 17.41
N GLY A 118 7.08 -14.77 18.40
CA GLY A 118 8.51 -14.53 18.25
C GLY A 118 8.92 -13.08 18.51
N ALA A 119 10.15 -12.75 18.15
CA ALA A 119 10.75 -11.43 18.31
C ALA A 119 11.04 -10.81 16.93
N ASP A 120 11.30 -9.50 16.89
CA ASP A 120 11.66 -8.81 15.66
C ASP A 120 12.91 -9.43 15.01
N GLY A 121 12.89 -9.57 13.69
CA GLY A 121 13.92 -10.28 12.92
C GLY A 121 13.81 -11.80 12.95
N ALA A 122 12.85 -12.36 13.70
CA ALA A 122 12.49 -13.78 13.70
C ALA A 122 10.99 -13.95 13.99
N LEU A 123 10.17 -13.24 13.22
CA LEU A 123 8.73 -13.14 13.43
C LEU A 123 8.02 -14.36 12.81
N SER A 124 7.02 -14.86 13.52
CA SER A 124 6.05 -15.82 12.99
C SER A 124 4.66 -15.20 13.05
N VAL A 125 3.91 -15.29 11.95
CA VAL A 125 2.56 -14.75 11.82
C VAL A 125 1.63 -15.90 11.49
N ARG A 126 0.59 -16.08 12.30
CA ARG A 126 -0.53 -16.95 11.96
C ARG A 126 -1.63 -16.12 11.33
N PHE A 127 -2.08 -16.58 10.17
CA PHE A 127 -3.22 -16.05 9.45
C PHE A 127 -4.41 -16.99 9.69
N THR A 128 -5.51 -16.44 10.16
CA THR A 128 -6.77 -17.16 10.29
C THR A 128 -7.83 -16.46 9.47
N LEU A 129 -8.34 -17.14 8.46
CA LEU A 129 -9.45 -16.70 7.62
C LEU A 129 -10.67 -17.57 7.92
N ALA A 130 -11.77 -16.95 8.34
CA ALA A 130 -12.97 -17.65 8.73
C ALA A 130 -14.25 -16.87 8.34
N PRO A 131 -15.38 -17.55 8.13
CA PRO A 131 -16.69 -16.90 8.04
C PRO A 131 -17.02 -16.15 9.34
N GLU A 132 -17.74 -15.03 9.22
CA GLU A 132 -18.30 -14.26 10.33
C GLU A 132 -19.50 -14.92 11.01
#